data_AF-A0A0F8CRE3-F1
#
_entry.id   AF-A0A0F8CRE3-F1
#
_cell.length_a   1.000
_cell.length_b   1.000
_cell.length_c   1.000
_cell.angle_alpha   90.00
_cell.angle_beta   90.00
_cell.angle_gamma   90.00
#
_symmetry.space_group_name_H-M   'P 1'
#
loop_
_entity.id
_entity.type
_entity.pdbx_description
1 polymer ?
#
loop_
_entity_poly.entity_id
_entity_poly.type
_entity_poly.pdbx_seq_one_letter_code
_entity_poly.pdbx_strand_id
1 'polypeptide(L)'
;MVSPSSLLPAVLSFLGLHQTNLLEEHGYQINTIDHLHMIRSPHIYEGRYFINAIGFTPESQAASIYVANNEREPAHENKLSLAEIYNTLCEKEGLEPETMKWITFDVNNDPETNGIITLIHDTRDIGPMDEVVILPDDIEWDLIVRTEYYPQMQLLTNQSPQRIILRNYPYKNQWGDIFPTNCIFFSFASSDDTISTTESGWPFDDKYQRDVLFFEEEQNQVPEDSEDSEQNDEPSFP
;
A
#
# COMPACT_ATOMS: atom_id res chain seq x y z
N MET A 1 -37.52 8.92 -55.56
CA MET A 1 -37.39 8.62 -54.13
C MET A 1 -35.91 8.43 -53.86
N VAL A 2 -35.28 9.39 -53.19
CA VAL A 2 -33.83 9.38 -52.89
C VAL A 2 -33.70 9.19 -51.38
N SER A 3 -32.99 8.14 -50.97
CA SER A 3 -32.73 7.81 -49.57
C SER A 3 -31.90 8.90 -48.89
N PRO A 4 -32.20 9.27 -47.63
CA PRO A 4 -31.30 10.10 -46.85
C PRO A 4 -30.23 9.22 -46.20
N SER A 5 -28.97 9.40 -46.63
CA SER A 5 -27.81 8.86 -45.92
C SER A 5 -27.64 9.60 -44.60
N SER A 6 -27.84 8.88 -43.50
CA SER A 6 -27.58 9.36 -42.15
C SER A 6 -26.07 9.43 -41.90
N LEU A 7 -25.53 10.64 -41.75
CA LEU A 7 -24.16 10.87 -41.29
C LEU A 7 -24.19 10.89 -39.76
N LEU A 8 -23.70 9.82 -39.13
CA LEU A 8 -23.40 9.79 -37.70
C LEU A 8 -22.23 10.75 -37.41
N PRO A 9 -22.33 11.64 -36.40
CA PRO A 9 -21.17 12.35 -35.90
C PRO A 9 -20.38 11.40 -35.00
N ALA A 10 -19.15 11.07 -35.40
CA ALA A 10 -18.16 10.47 -34.51
C ALA A 10 -17.77 11.53 -33.46
N VAL A 11 -18.40 11.47 -32.29
CA VAL A 11 -17.95 12.25 -31.13
C VAL A 11 -16.71 11.55 -30.58
N LEU A 12 -15.57 12.18 -30.84
CA LEU A 12 -14.25 11.83 -30.35
C LEU A 12 -14.23 12.00 -28.81
N SER A 13 -14.31 10.90 -28.06
CA SER A 13 -14.07 10.88 -26.62
C SER A 13 -12.57 11.04 -26.34
N PHE A 14 -12.11 12.27 -26.12
CA PHE A 14 -10.72 12.62 -25.79
C PHE A 14 -10.60 13.22 -24.37
N LEU A 15 -11.34 12.70 -23.39
CA LEU A 15 -11.29 13.19 -22.00
C LEU A 15 -10.58 12.25 -21.00
N GLY A 16 -9.89 11.21 -21.47
CA GLY A 16 -9.32 10.18 -20.57
C GLY A 16 -7.80 10.22 -20.33
N LEU A 17 -7.06 11.21 -20.84
CA LEU A 17 -5.58 11.16 -20.89
C LEU A 17 -4.87 12.32 -20.16
N HIS A 18 -5.54 13.03 -19.24
CA HIS A 18 -4.96 14.19 -18.55
C HIS A 18 -4.77 14.06 -17.04
N GLN A 19 -5.11 12.94 -16.41
CA GLN A 19 -4.92 12.75 -14.95
C GLN A 19 -3.79 11.78 -14.57
N THR A 20 -3.24 11.00 -15.50
CA THR A 20 -2.20 9.98 -15.19
C THR A 20 -0.85 10.55 -14.78
N ASN A 21 -0.65 11.88 -14.86
CA ASN A 21 0.59 12.54 -14.50
C ASN A 21 0.49 13.42 -13.24
N LEU A 22 -0.63 13.41 -12.50
CA LEU A 22 -0.81 14.31 -11.33
C LEU A 22 0.38 14.24 -10.35
N LEU A 23 0.82 13.03 -10.01
CA LEU A 23 1.94 12.79 -9.11
C LEU A 23 3.25 13.40 -9.63
N GLU A 24 3.59 13.16 -10.91
CA GLU A 24 4.79 13.72 -11.54
C GLU A 24 4.72 15.25 -11.69
N GLU A 25 3.53 15.79 -11.97
CA GLU A 25 3.26 17.23 -12.04
C GLU A 25 3.48 17.92 -10.68
N HIS A 26 3.22 17.20 -9.58
CA HIS A 26 3.49 17.65 -8.22
C HIS A 26 4.93 17.36 -7.76
N GLY A 27 5.77 16.80 -8.64
CA GLY A 27 7.19 16.54 -8.39
C GLY A 27 7.48 15.21 -7.69
N TYR A 28 6.48 14.35 -7.49
CA TYR A 28 6.69 13.01 -6.97
C TYR A 28 7.31 12.10 -8.03
N GLN A 29 8.19 11.21 -7.59
CA GLN A 29 8.72 10.13 -8.42
C GLN A 29 7.95 8.85 -8.10
N ILE A 30 7.60 8.08 -9.14
CA ILE A 30 6.90 6.80 -8.98
C ILE A 30 7.74 5.71 -9.61
N ASN A 31 8.01 4.66 -8.84
CA ASN A 31 8.42 3.37 -9.36
C ASN A 31 7.22 2.42 -9.33
N THR A 32 6.91 1.74 -10.43
CA THR A 32 5.80 0.79 -10.51
C THR A 32 6.31 -0.57 -10.95
N ILE A 33 6.01 -1.59 -10.15
CA ILE A 33 6.29 -3.00 -10.47
C ILE A 33 4.96 -3.74 -10.36
N ASP A 34 4.43 -4.18 -11.50
CA ASP A 34 3.06 -4.70 -11.62
C ASP A 34 2.03 -3.74 -11.03
N HIS A 35 1.30 -4.15 -10.00
CA HIS A 35 0.29 -3.34 -9.30
C HIS A 35 0.80 -2.71 -8.00
N LEU A 36 2.12 -2.72 -7.76
CA LEU A 36 2.78 -2.05 -6.64
C LEU A 36 3.34 -0.70 -7.11
N HIS A 37 2.87 0.38 -6.48
CA HIS A 37 3.35 1.74 -6.72
C HIS A 37 4.12 2.25 -5.51
N MET A 38 5.38 2.61 -5.74
CA MET A 38 6.29 3.15 -4.73
C MET A 38 6.58 4.61 -5.07
N ILE A 39 6.22 5.51 -4.16
CA ILE A 39 6.22 6.96 -4.38
C ILE A 39 7.30 7.59 -3.51
N ARG A 40 8.11 8.46 -4.11
CA ARG A 40 9.14 9.27 -3.44
C ARG A 40 8.85 10.74 -3.60
N SER A 41 9.12 11.51 -2.56
CA SER A 41 9.12 12.98 -2.62
C SER A 41 10.56 13.50 -2.57
N PRO A 42 10.94 14.47 -3.42
CA PRO A 42 12.24 15.13 -3.33
C PRO A 42 12.39 15.99 -2.06
N HIS A 43 11.28 16.29 -1.36
CA HIS A 43 11.25 17.15 -0.19
C HIS A 43 11.50 16.40 1.13
N ILE A 44 11.68 15.08 1.09
CA ILE A 44 11.93 14.24 2.25
C ILE A 44 13.07 13.26 1.98
N TYR A 45 13.94 13.05 2.97
CA TYR A 45 15.00 12.03 2.91
C TYR A 45 15.88 12.05 1.64
N GLU A 46 16.12 13.23 1.05
CA GLU A 46 16.86 13.37 -0.21
C GLU A 46 16.24 12.56 -1.37
N GLY A 47 14.95 12.23 -1.29
CA GLY A 47 14.25 11.39 -2.26
C GLY A 47 14.56 9.89 -2.15
N ARG A 48 15.26 9.44 -1.10
CA ARG A 48 15.71 8.05 -0.98
C ARG A 48 14.60 7.08 -0.54
N TYR A 49 13.83 7.46 0.47
CA TYR A 49 12.80 6.60 1.05
C TYR A 49 11.43 6.86 0.45
N PHE A 50 10.61 5.81 0.43
CA PHE A 50 9.23 5.90 -0.01
C PHE A 50 8.40 6.74 0.98
N ILE A 51 7.69 7.74 0.47
CA ILE A 51 6.64 8.43 1.23
C ILE A 51 5.37 7.58 1.25
N ASN A 52 5.11 6.85 0.16
CA ASN A 52 4.04 5.88 0.06
C ASN A 52 4.47 4.64 -0.71
N ALA A 53 3.93 3.49 -0.33
CA ALA A 53 4.01 2.26 -1.09
C ALA A 53 2.62 1.60 -1.03
N ILE A 54 1.96 1.49 -2.18
CA ILE A 54 0.57 1.04 -2.27
C ILE A 54 0.49 -0.03 -3.36
N GLY A 55 0.07 -1.23 -2.96
CA GLY A 55 -0.22 -2.35 -3.83
C GLY A 55 -1.71 -2.48 -4.09
N PHE A 56 -2.08 -2.84 -5.31
CA PHE A 56 -3.46 -3.17 -5.67
C PHE A 56 -3.56 -4.65 -6.06
N THR A 57 -4.68 -5.26 -5.71
CA THR A 57 -5.09 -6.57 -6.23
C THR A 57 -6.45 -6.42 -6.90
N PRO A 58 -6.49 -6.04 -8.21
CA PRO A 58 -7.74 -5.68 -8.90
C PRO A 58 -8.81 -6.77 -8.86
N GLU A 59 -8.41 -8.05 -9.03
CA GLU A 59 -9.34 -9.19 -9.04
C GLU A 59 -10.12 -9.34 -7.72
N SER A 60 -9.51 -8.93 -6.61
CA SER A 60 -10.09 -8.99 -5.28
C SER A 60 -10.67 -7.65 -4.81
N GLN A 61 -10.56 -6.60 -5.63
CA GLN A 61 -10.91 -5.21 -5.27
C GLN A 61 -10.26 -4.83 -3.93
N ALA A 62 -8.95 -5.03 -3.84
CA ALA A 62 -8.19 -4.83 -2.61
C ALA A 62 -7.04 -3.86 -2.82
N ALA A 63 -6.73 -3.10 -1.77
CA ALA A 63 -5.53 -2.28 -1.67
C ALA A 63 -4.74 -2.63 -0.40
N SER A 64 -3.42 -2.71 -0.54
CA SER A 64 -2.46 -2.84 0.56
C SER A 64 -1.61 -1.59 0.64
N ILE A 65 -1.71 -0.89 1.75
CA ILE A 65 -0.91 0.30 2.07
C ILE A 65 0.23 -0.17 2.95
N TYR A 66 1.37 -0.41 2.31
CA TYR A 66 2.57 -0.82 3.00
C TYR A 66 3.24 0.36 3.68
N VAL A 67 3.27 1.53 3.04
CA VAL A 67 3.88 2.75 3.61
C VAL A 67 2.94 3.94 3.42
N ALA A 68 2.70 4.70 4.49
CA ALA A 68 1.90 5.92 4.50
C ALA A 68 2.54 7.00 5.38
N ASN A 69 3.58 7.66 4.87
CA ASN A 69 4.39 8.62 5.61
C ASN A 69 4.12 10.09 5.23
N ASN A 70 3.01 10.40 4.55
CA ASN A 70 2.70 11.75 4.04
C ASN A 70 2.84 12.86 5.09
N GLU A 71 2.55 12.59 6.36
CA GLU A 71 2.70 13.55 7.46
C GLU A 71 4.15 13.96 7.74
N ARG A 72 5.12 13.16 7.32
CA ARG A 72 6.56 13.46 7.45
C ARG A 72 7.06 14.45 6.39
N GLU A 73 6.35 14.59 5.28
CA GLU A 73 6.69 15.55 4.23
C GLU A 73 6.35 16.98 4.71
N PRO A 74 7.31 17.92 4.68
CA PRO A 74 7.05 19.31 5.04
C PRO A 74 5.93 19.92 4.19
N ALA A 75 5.18 20.88 4.73
CA ALA A 75 4.14 21.57 3.97
C ALA A 75 4.76 22.38 2.81
N HIS A 76 4.23 22.18 1.59
CA HIS A 76 4.51 22.97 0.40
C HIS A 76 3.31 22.95 -0.55
N GLU A 77 3.31 23.84 -1.54
CA GLU A 77 2.19 24.01 -2.49
C GLU A 77 1.86 22.72 -3.25
N ASN A 78 2.88 21.92 -3.58
CA ASN A 78 2.70 20.68 -4.33
C ASN A 78 2.48 19.43 -3.46
N LYS A 79 2.28 19.57 -2.15
CA LYS A 79 2.16 18.40 -1.26
C LYS A 79 0.81 17.75 -1.50
N LEU A 80 0.81 16.47 -1.85
CA LEU A 80 -0.39 15.67 -1.98
C LEU A 80 -0.69 14.92 -0.68
N SER A 81 -1.97 14.89 -0.32
CA SER A 81 -2.48 14.06 0.76
C SER A 81 -2.47 12.58 0.37
N LEU A 82 -2.54 11.70 1.38
CA LEU A 82 -2.67 10.26 1.15
C LEU A 82 -3.88 9.92 0.25
N ALA A 83 -5.01 10.62 0.45
CA ALA A 83 -6.22 10.43 -0.33
C ALA A 83 -6.03 10.81 -1.81
N GLU A 84 -5.36 11.93 -2.10
CA GLU A 84 -5.09 12.37 -3.48
C GLU A 84 -4.18 11.38 -4.21
N ILE A 85 -3.13 10.89 -3.54
CA ILE A 85 -2.24 9.86 -4.09
C ILE A 85 -3.02 8.57 -4.34
N TYR A 86 -3.76 8.09 -3.34
CA TYR A 86 -4.53 6.85 -3.45
C TYR A 86 -5.58 6.89 -4.57
N ASN A 87 -6.34 7.99 -4.68
CA ASN A 87 -7.36 8.16 -5.72
C ASN A 87 -6.72 8.19 -7.11
N THR A 88 -5.59 8.89 -7.27
CA THR A 88 -4.83 8.92 -8.52
C THR A 88 -4.38 7.52 -8.94
N LEU A 89 -3.92 6.71 -7.99
CA LEU A 89 -3.50 5.33 -8.27
C LEU A 89 -4.69 4.40 -8.53
N CYS A 90 -5.82 4.56 -7.84
CA CYS A 90 -7.05 3.84 -8.17
C CYS A 90 -7.49 4.12 -9.62
N GLU A 91 -7.49 5.38 -10.04
CA GLU A 91 -7.81 5.76 -11.43
C GLU A 91 -6.84 5.11 -12.42
N LYS A 92 -5.54 5.09 -12.11
CA LYS A 92 -4.51 4.44 -12.93
C LYS A 92 -4.75 2.94 -13.09
N GLU A 93 -5.20 2.27 -12.04
CA GLU A 93 -5.51 0.84 -12.01
C GLU A 93 -6.91 0.51 -12.53
N GLY A 94 -7.70 1.51 -12.94
CA GLY A 94 -9.08 1.32 -13.37
C GLY A 94 -10.01 0.86 -12.26
N LEU A 95 -9.70 1.21 -11.01
CA LEU A 95 -10.44 0.88 -9.80
C LEU A 95 -11.16 2.12 -9.26
N GLU A 96 -12.29 1.90 -8.60
CA GLU A 96 -12.99 2.94 -7.86
C GLU A 96 -12.80 2.71 -6.35
N PRO A 97 -12.31 3.72 -5.58
CA PRO A 97 -12.14 3.60 -4.13
C PRO A 97 -13.36 3.02 -3.38
N GLU A 98 -14.56 3.40 -3.79
CA GLU A 98 -15.82 2.98 -3.16
C GLU A 98 -16.27 1.57 -3.53
N THR A 99 -15.56 0.91 -4.45
CA THR A 99 -15.81 -0.49 -4.81
C THR A 99 -14.84 -1.45 -4.14
N MET A 100 -13.87 -0.93 -3.39
CA MET A 100 -12.89 -1.75 -2.68
C MET A 100 -13.57 -2.59 -1.61
N LYS A 101 -13.28 -3.88 -1.63
CA LYS A 101 -13.72 -4.84 -0.62
C LYS A 101 -12.79 -4.88 0.58
N TRP A 102 -11.52 -4.54 0.36
CA TRP A 102 -10.47 -4.60 1.36
C TRP A 102 -9.52 -3.43 1.25
N ILE A 103 -9.17 -2.87 2.40
CA ILE A 103 -8.05 -1.95 2.56
C ILE A 103 -7.20 -2.48 3.71
N THR A 104 -5.90 -2.65 3.47
CA THR A 104 -4.96 -3.21 4.44
C THR A 104 -3.86 -2.22 4.75
N PHE A 105 -3.42 -2.17 6.00
CA PHE A 105 -2.27 -1.38 6.43
C PHE A 105 -1.23 -2.27 7.10
N ASP A 106 0.03 -2.05 6.76
CA ASP A 106 1.17 -2.56 7.54
C ASP A 106 1.44 -1.62 8.72
N VAL A 107 1.57 -2.20 9.93
CA VAL A 107 1.84 -1.46 11.16
C VAL A 107 3.34 -1.18 11.28
N ASN A 108 3.78 -0.11 10.62
CA ASN A 108 5.20 0.24 10.50
C ASN A 108 5.67 1.22 11.57
N ASN A 109 6.65 0.79 12.39
CA ASN A 109 7.29 1.60 13.42
C ASN A 109 6.31 2.27 14.41
N ASP A 110 5.14 1.65 14.64
CA ASP A 110 4.14 2.10 15.61
C ASP A 110 4.10 1.15 16.82
N PRO A 111 4.88 1.43 17.89
CA PRO A 111 4.88 0.59 19.08
C PRO A 111 3.55 0.63 19.85
N GLU A 112 2.75 1.69 19.71
CA GLU A 112 1.47 1.83 20.40
C GLU A 112 0.45 0.86 19.79
N THR A 113 0.27 0.90 18.47
CA THR A 113 -0.63 -0.03 17.78
C THR A 113 -0.15 -1.48 17.91
N ASN A 114 1.16 -1.73 17.81
CA ASN A 114 1.71 -3.07 18.05
C ASN A 114 1.41 -3.59 19.46
N GLY A 115 1.47 -2.72 20.48
CA GLY A 115 1.08 -3.04 21.85
C GLY A 115 -0.42 -3.36 21.98
N ILE A 116 -1.28 -2.60 21.31
CA ILE A 116 -2.73 -2.86 21.26
C ILE A 116 -3.02 -4.23 20.63
N ILE A 117 -2.39 -4.53 19.49
CA ILE A 117 -2.59 -5.82 18.81
C ILE A 117 -2.11 -6.98 19.69
N THR A 118 -0.97 -6.83 20.36
CA THR A 118 -0.46 -7.84 21.32
C THR A 118 -1.46 -8.07 22.46
N LEU A 119 -2.00 -6.99 23.05
CA LEU A 119 -3.00 -7.09 24.12
C LEU A 119 -4.27 -7.83 23.67
N ILE A 120 -4.71 -7.63 22.42
CA ILE A 120 -5.88 -8.32 21.85
C ILE A 120 -5.63 -9.83 21.78
N HIS A 121 -4.47 -10.26 21.29
CA HIS A 121 -4.11 -11.68 21.23
C HIS A 121 -4.04 -12.30 22.63
N ASP A 122 -3.37 -11.62 23.56
CA ASP A 122 -3.25 -12.07 24.96
C ASP A 122 -4.61 -12.21 25.63
N THR A 123 -5.54 -11.27 25.39
CA THR A 123 -6.88 -11.27 25.97
C THR A 123 -7.74 -12.43 25.43
N ARG A 124 -7.51 -12.82 24.18
CA ARG A 124 -8.21 -13.94 23.54
C ARG A 124 -7.54 -15.30 23.75
N ASP A 125 -6.40 -15.35 24.45
CA ASP A 125 -5.59 -16.57 24.70
C ASP A 125 -5.22 -17.30 23.40
N ILE A 126 -4.82 -16.53 22.37
CA ILE A 126 -4.35 -17.04 21.08
C ILE A 126 -2.90 -16.64 20.82
N GLY A 127 -2.22 -17.37 19.94
CA GLY A 127 -0.83 -17.12 19.62
C GLY A 127 -0.64 -15.81 18.84
N PRO A 128 0.55 -15.17 18.93
CA PRO A 128 0.81 -13.88 18.28
C PRO A 128 0.77 -13.94 16.73
N MET A 129 0.82 -15.14 16.14
CA MET A 129 0.73 -15.33 14.69
C MET A 129 -0.67 -15.78 14.24
N ASP A 130 -1.57 -16.02 15.19
CA ASP A 130 -2.94 -16.44 14.88
C ASP A 130 -3.76 -15.25 14.37
N GLU A 131 -4.75 -15.53 13.55
CA GLU A 131 -5.68 -14.51 13.08
C GLU A 131 -6.66 -14.08 14.20
N VAL A 132 -6.92 -12.78 14.29
CA VAL A 132 -8.05 -12.24 15.05
C VAL A 132 -9.05 -11.61 14.10
N VAL A 133 -10.30 -12.07 14.14
CA VAL A 133 -11.44 -11.35 13.54
C VAL A 133 -12.15 -10.55 14.62
N ILE A 134 -12.32 -9.25 14.39
CA ILE A 134 -12.99 -8.30 15.27
C ILE A 134 -14.25 -7.77 14.57
N LEU A 135 -15.40 -7.94 15.22
CA LEU A 135 -16.69 -7.44 14.74
C LEU A 135 -17.05 -6.09 15.41
N PRO A 136 -17.96 -5.29 14.84
CA PRO A 136 -18.32 -3.97 15.40
C PRO A 136 -18.78 -3.98 16.86
N ASP A 137 -19.38 -5.08 17.33
CA ASP A 137 -19.87 -5.22 18.71
C ASP A 137 -18.79 -5.77 19.68
N ASP A 138 -17.60 -6.11 19.18
CA ASP A 138 -16.48 -6.59 19.99
C ASP A 138 -15.80 -5.42 20.71
N ILE A 139 -15.39 -5.63 21.97
CA ILE A 139 -14.73 -4.58 22.77
C ILE A 139 -13.40 -4.13 22.14
N GLU A 140 -12.73 -5.01 21.40
CA GLU A 140 -11.48 -4.71 20.72
C GLU A 140 -11.65 -3.79 19.50
N TRP A 141 -12.89 -3.65 18.99
CA TRP A 141 -13.19 -2.74 17.89
C TRP A 141 -12.77 -1.30 18.22
N ASP A 142 -13.19 -0.83 19.39
CA ASP A 142 -12.86 0.51 19.88
C ASP A 142 -11.36 0.72 20.10
N LEU A 143 -10.59 -0.35 20.33
CA LEU A 143 -9.14 -0.26 20.46
C LEU A 143 -8.50 0.04 19.11
N ILE A 144 -8.91 -0.67 18.05
CA ILE A 144 -8.36 -0.47 16.71
C ILE A 144 -8.84 0.84 16.09
N VAL A 145 -10.11 1.22 16.26
CA VAL A 145 -10.67 2.47 15.72
C VAL A 145 -9.95 3.72 16.25
N ARG A 146 -9.28 3.62 17.41
CA ARG A 146 -8.52 4.73 18.02
C ARG A 146 -7.07 4.83 17.54
N THR A 147 -6.57 3.84 16.80
CA THR A 147 -5.24 3.87 16.21
C THR A 147 -5.19 4.86 15.04
N GLU A 148 -3.99 5.21 14.57
CA GLU A 148 -3.85 6.10 13.40
C GLU A 148 -4.34 5.48 12.08
N TYR A 149 -4.42 4.15 12.01
CA TYR A 149 -4.77 3.42 10.79
C TYR A 149 -6.26 3.53 10.43
N TYR A 150 -7.14 3.62 11.42
CA TYR A 150 -8.58 3.81 11.16
C TYR A 150 -8.90 5.17 10.52
N PRO A 151 -8.46 6.33 11.06
CA PRO A 151 -8.68 7.61 10.39
C PRO A 151 -7.95 7.68 9.04
N GLN A 152 -6.78 7.06 8.87
CA GLN A 152 -6.14 6.94 7.55
C GLN A 152 -7.03 6.19 6.56
N MET A 153 -7.60 5.04 6.94
CA MET A 153 -8.57 4.30 6.12
C MET A 153 -9.77 5.18 5.73
N GLN A 154 -10.29 5.98 6.66
CA GLN A 154 -11.41 6.88 6.41
C GLN A 154 -11.08 8.02 5.43
N LEU A 155 -9.81 8.33 5.20
CA LEU A 155 -9.40 9.26 4.13
C LEU A 155 -9.49 8.61 2.75
N LEU A 156 -9.45 7.28 2.66
CA LEU A 156 -9.39 6.53 1.41
C LEU A 156 -10.76 6.12 0.87
N THR A 157 -11.74 5.94 1.74
CA THR A 157 -13.09 5.49 1.35
C THR A 157 -14.13 6.02 2.34
N ASN A 158 -15.36 6.22 1.84
CA ASN A 158 -16.51 6.54 2.68
C ASN A 158 -17.21 5.29 3.24
N GLN A 159 -16.77 4.09 2.86
CA GLN A 159 -17.32 2.84 3.35
C GLN A 159 -17.00 2.62 4.82
N SER A 160 -17.96 2.07 5.56
CA SER A 160 -17.72 1.62 6.94
C SER A 160 -17.31 0.16 6.94
N PRO A 161 -16.19 -0.21 7.60
CA PRO A 161 -15.77 -1.60 7.67
C PRO A 161 -16.83 -2.43 8.42
N GLN A 162 -17.07 -3.63 7.93
CA GLN A 162 -17.99 -4.62 8.52
C GLN A 162 -17.27 -5.56 9.48
N ARG A 163 -15.95 -5.70 9.34
CA ARG A 163 -15.05 -6.40 10.28
C ARG A 163 -13.62 -5.90 10.11
N ILE A 164 -12.83 -6.11 11.16
CA ILE A 164 -11.38 -5.90 11.15
C ILE A 164 -10.72 -7.26 11.31
N ILE A 165 -9.66 -7.52 10.55
CA ILE A 165 -8.84 -8.72 10.72
C ILE A 165 -7.41 -8.30 11.07
N LEU A 166 -6.89 -8.85 12.16
CA LEU A 166 -5.50 -8.68 12.56
C LEU A 166 -4.72 -9.94 12.18
N ARG A 167 -3.60 -9.75 11.50
CA ARG A 167 -2.69 -10.84 11.11
C ARG A 167 -1.25 -10.38 11.21
N ASN A 168 -0.34 -11.35 11.33
CA ASN A 168 1.10 -11.11 11.20
C ASN A 168 1.61 -11.63 9.86
N TYR A 169 2.35 -10.78 9.14
CA TYR A 169 3.07 -11.17 7.95
C TYR A 169 4.56 -11.40 8.29
N PRO A 170 5.12 -12.59 8.04
CA PRO A 170 6.53 -12.85 8.30
C PRO A 170 7.39 -12.32 7.15
N TYR A 171 8.03 -11.17 7.33
CA TYR A 171 9.07 -10.68 6.43
C TYR A 171 10.37 -11.45 6.65
N LYS A 172 11.13 -11.68 5.58
CA LYS A 172 12.48 -12.25 5.65
C LYS A 172 13.50 -11.23 5.19
N ASN A 173 14.48 -10.93 6.03
CA ASN A 173 15.61 -10.12 5.60
C ASN A 173 16.58 -10.89 4.67
N GLN A 174 17.52 -10.18 4.06
CA GLN A 174 18.61 -10.78 3.26
C GLN A 174 19.45 -11.84 4.00
N TRP A 175 19.45 -11.86 5.33
CA TRP A 175 20.15 -12.87 6.15
C TRP A 175 19.28 -14.09 6.49
N GLY A 176 18.00 -14.07 6.08
CA GLY A 176 17.03 -15.13 6.34
C GLY A 176 16.33 -15.04 7.69
N ASP A 177 16.57 -13.99 8.48
CA ASP A 177 15.85 -13.73 9.72
C ASP A 177 14.40 -13.36 9.41
N ILE A 178 13.49 -13.86 10.23
CA ILE A 178 12.05 -13.60 10.08
C ILE A 178 11.63 -12.51 11.07
N PHE A 179 11.02 -11.43 10.56
CA PHE A 179 10.42 -10.37 11.35
C PHE A 179 8.91 -10.34 11.09
N PRO A 180 8.07 -10.56 12.11
CA PRO A 180 6.63 -10.41 11.95
C PRO A 180 6.28 -8.91 11.88
N THR A 181 5.47 -8.55 10.90
CA THR A 181 4.82 -7.24 10.81
C THR A 181 3.33 -7.42 11.01
N ASN A 182 2.78 -6.72 12.00
CA ASN A 182 1.34 -6.67 12.21
C ASN A 182 0.68 -5.96 11.03
N CYS A 183 -0.44 -6.50 10.58
CA CYS A 183 -1.24 -5.98 9.47
C CYS A 183 -2.69 -5.84 9.93
N ILE A 184 -3.31 -4.71 9.60
CA ILE A 184 -4.72 -4.43 9.90
C ILE A 184 -5.51 -4.45 8.60
N PHE A 185 -6.45 -5.37 8.49
CA PHE A 185 -7.34 -5.53 7.34
C PHE A 185 -8.72 -4.96 7.66
N PHE A 186 -9.14 -3.94 6.92
CA PHE A 186 -10.49 -3.42 6.93
C PHE A 186 -11.31 -4.08 5.82
N SER A 187 -12.35 -4.82 6.19
CA SER A 187 -13.26 -5.50 5.26
C SER A 187 -14.53 -4.67 5.09
N PHE A 188 -14.90 -4.36 3.85
CA PHE A 188 -16.16 -3.67 3.53
C PHE A 188 -17.22 -4.61 2.94
N ALA A 189 -16.79 -5.80 2.47
CA ALA A 189 -17.68 -6.82 1.96
C ALA A 189 -18.63 -7.36 3.06
N SER A 190 -19.90 -7.60 2.68
CA SER A 190 -20.91 -8.23 3.52
C SER A 190 -20.55 -9.69 3.80
N SER A 191 -21.08 -10.28 4.89
CA SER A 191 -20.87 -11.70 5.23
C SER A 191 -21.33 -12.68 4.14
N ASP A 192 -22.25 -12.25 3.28
CA ASP A 192 -22.80 -13.06 2.19
C ASP A 192 -21.91 -13.07 0.94
N ASP A 193 -20.94 -12.16 0.85
CA ASP A 193 -19.87 -12.26 -0.14
C ASP A 193 -18.89 -13.33 0.35
N THR A 194 -19.15 -14.58 -0.04
CA THR A 194 -18.20 -15.68 0.17
C THR A 194 -16.88 -15.32 -0.50
N ILE A 195 -15.90 -14.93 0.31
CA ILE A 195 -14.53 -14.70 -0.17
C ILE A 195 -13.98 -16.05 -0.60
N SER A 196 -13.59 -16.13 -1.88
CA SER A 196 -12.64 -17.13 -2.32
C SER A 196 -11.31 -16.75 -1.66
N THR A 197 -11.03 -17.33 -0.50
CA THR A 197 -9.71 -17.27 0.10
C THR A 197 -8.72 -17.87 -0.89
N THR A 198 -7.58 -17.23 -1.07
CA THR A 198 -6.48 -17.80 -1.86
C THR A 198 -5.99 -19.11 -1.23
N GLU A 199 -5.17 -19.88 -1.95
CA GLU A 199 -4.59 -21.13 -1.40
C GLU A 199 -3.80 -20.90 -0.09
N SER A 200 -3.35 -19.66 0.16
CA SER A 200 -2.67 -19.23 1.39
C SER A 200 -3.61 -18.84 2.53
N GLY A 201 -4.93 -18.86 2.33
CA GLY A 201 -5.94 -18.46 3.32
C GLY A 201 -6.05 -16.95 3.51
N TRP A 202 -5.44 -16.13 2.65
CA TRP A 202 -5.57 -14.67 2.66
C TRP A 202 -6.82 -14.23 1.89
N PRO A 203 -7.41 -13.06 2.26
CA PRO A 203 -8.53 -12.52 1.49
C PRO A 203 -8.13 -12.22 0.04
N PHE A 204 -6.83 -12.00 -0.20
CA PHE A 204 -6.17 -11.86 -1.50
C PHE A 204 -4.67 -12.13 -1.31
N ASP A 205 -3.94 -12.51 -2.38
CA ASP A 205 -2.51 -12.80 -2.31
C ASP A 205 -1.68 -11.60 -2.77
N ASP A 206 -1.08 -10.89 -1.81
CA ASP A 206 -0.17 -9.77 -2.05
C ASP A 206 1.29 -10.10 -1.68
N LYS A 207 1.60 -11.38 -1.44
CA LYS A 207 2.93 -11.83 -0.99
C LYS A 207 4.05 -11.35 -1.92
N TYR A 208 3.84 -11.46 -3.22
CA TYR A 208 4.84 -11.02 -4.20
C TYR A 208 5.13 -9.52 -4.07
N GLN A 209 4.10 -8.69 -3.89
CA GLN A 209 4.26 -7.23 -3.75
C GLN A 209 5.02 -6.88 -2.45
N ARG A 210 4.72 -7.57 -1.35
CA ARG A 210 5.45 -7.45 -0.07
C ARG A 210 6.93 -7.80 -0.22
N ASP A 211 7.21 -8.93 -0.87
CA ASP A 211 8.59 -9.39 -1.09
C ASP A 211 9.37 -8.40 -1.99
N VAL A 212 8.73 -7.84 -3.03
CA VAL A 212 9.32 -6.82 -3.91
C VAL A 212 9.60 -5.52 -3.15
N LEU A 213 8.64 -5.00 -2.37
CA LEU A 213 8.82 -3.78 -1.61
C LEU A 213 9.98 -3.90 -0.63
N PHE A 214 10.03 -5.02 0.10
CA PHE A 214 11.08 -5.27 1.08
C PHE A 214 12.47 -5.26 0.43
N PHE A 215 12.60 -5.89 -0.73
CA PHE A 215 13.85 -5.88 -1.51
C PHE A 215 14.25 -4.48 -1.96
N GLU A 216 13.31 -3.68 -2.45
CA GLU A 216 13.54 -2.29 -2.86
C GLU A 216 13.95 -1.40 -1.67
N GLU A 217 13.36 -1.60 -0.48
CA GLU A 217 13.74 -0.88 0.73
C GLU A 217 15.14 -1.25 1.23
N GLU A 218 15.55 -2.52 1.12
CA GLU A 218 16.92 -2.93 1.45
C GLU A 218 17.95 -2.30 0.50
N GLN A 219 17.68 -2.25 -0.81
CA GLN A 219 18.58 -1.59 -1.77
C GLN A 219 18.75 -0.10 -1.48
N ASN A 220 17.68 0.59 -1.06
CA ASN A 220 17.74 2.00 -0.71
C ASN A 220 18.58 2.29 0.55
N GLN A 221 18.85 1.29 1.39
CA GLN A 221 19.65 1.44 2.60
C GLN A 221 21.16 1.23 2.36
N VAL A 222 21.56 0.66 1.23
CA VAL A 222 22.97 0.46 0.88
C VAL A 222 23.55 1.77 0.32
N PRO A 223 24.63 2.34 0.90
CA PRO A 223 25.30 3.49 0.30
C PRO A 223 25.88 3.12 -1.08
N GLU A 224 25.69 3.97 -2.08
CA GLU A 224 26.26 3.81 -3.44
C GLU A 224 27.81 3.76 -3.47
N ASP A 225 28.50 3.99 -2.35
CA ASP A 225 29.96 4.08 -2.27
C ASP A 225 30.72 2.72 -2.26
N SER A 226 30.15 1.63 -2.78
CA SER A 226 30.87 0.34 -2.87
C SER A 226 31.41 -0.01 -4.27
N GLU A 227 31.14 0.81 -5.29
CA GLU A 227 31.78 0.70 -6.60
C GLU A 227 32.92 1.72 -6.76
N ASP A 228 33.98 1.62 -5.96
CA ASP A 228 35.29 2.15 -6.36
C ASP A 228 36.43 1.59 -5.49
N SER A 229 37.05 0.50 -5.94
CA SER A 229 38.51 0.25 -5.77
C SER A 229 38.95 -1.08 -6.40
N GLU A 230 38.86 -1.19 -7.72
CA GLU A 230 39.84 -1.97 -8.48
C GLU A 230 40.61 -1.00 -9.41
N GLN A 231 41.42 -0.12 -8.80
CA GLN A 231 42.50 0.54 -9.52
C GLN A 231 43.76 -0.31 -9.43
N ASN A 232 44.18 -0.76 -10.62
CA ASN A 232 45.37 -1.52 -10.94
C ASN A 232 46.64 -1.02 -10.23
N ASP A 233 47.22 -1.86 -9.38
CA ASP A 233 48.64 -1.80 -9.04
C ASP A 233 49.40 -2.82 -9.89
N GLU A 234 49.88 -2.39 -11.06
CA GLU A 234 51.00 -3.05 -11.74
C GLU A 234 52.32 -2.60 -11.08
N PRO A 235 53.14 -3.50 -10.52
CA PRO A 235 54.45 -3.13 -10.05
C PRO A 235 55.41 -2.98 -11.23
N SER A 236 55.89 -1.75 -11.43
CA SER A 236 57.04 -1.46 -12.29
C SER A 236 58.33 -1.92 -11.59
N PHE A 237 59.00 -2.91 -12.17
CA PHE A 237 60.34 -3.33 -11.77
C PHE A 237 61.40 -2.66 -12.67
N PRO A 238 62.54 -2.18 -12.11
CA PRO A 238 63.77 -1.98 -12.86
C PRO A 238 64.52 -3.29 -13.11
#